data_AF-A0A843HY48-F1
#
_entry.id   AF-A0A843HY48-F1
#
_cell.length_a   1.000
_cell.length_b   1.000
_cell.length_c   1.000
_cell.angle_alpha   90.00
_cell.angle_beta   90.00
_cell.angle_gamma   90.00
#
_symmetry.space_group_name_H-M   'P 1'
#
loop_
_entity.id
_entity.type
_entity.pdbx_description
1 polymer ?
#
loop_
_entity_poly.entity_id
_entity_poly.type
_entity_poly.pdbx_seq_one_letter_code
_entity_poly.pdbx_strand_id
1 'polypeptide(L)' 'MGLEELIKKLSNYPCDLARIYGVVMMYINGEINDEEFFRMIGRRTEIEEEILKEIKQYLASSF' A
#
# COMPACT_ATOMS: atom_id res chain seq x y z
N MET A 1 13.87 -3.50 0.31
CA MET A 1 13.50 -2.25 -0.38
C MET A 1 13.08 -1.25 0.68
N GLY A 2 13.53 0.00 0.62
CA GLY A 2 13.24 0.99 1.67
C GLY A 2 11.86 1.64 1.48
N LEU A 3 11.30 2.20 2.56
CA LEU A 3 10.03 2.93 2.57
C LEU A 3 9.99 4.07 1.51
N GLU A 4 11.13 4.68 1.20
CA GLU A 4 11.27 5.70 0.15
C GLU A 4 10.87 5.23 -1.25
N GLU A 5 11.14 3.97 -1.57
CA GLU A 5 10.92 3.41 -2.91
C GLU A 5 9.44 3.11 -3.13
N LEU A 6 8.77 2.63 -2.08
CA LEU A 6 7.32 2.50 -2.01
C LEU A 6 6.65 3.88 -2.16
N ILE A 7 7.12 4.89 -1.43
CA ILE A 7 6.59 6.27 -1.51
C ILE A 7 6.71 6.79 -2.95
N LYS A 8 7.85 6.59 -3.63
CA LYS A 8 8.03 7.03 -5.03
C LYS A 8 7.05 6.37 -6.00
N LYS A 9 6.73 5.08 -5.83
CA LYS A 9 5.70 4.42 -6.66
C LYS A 9 4.32 5.00 -6.41
N LEU A 10 3.98 5.26 -5.16
CA LEU A 10 2.72 5.90 -4.78
C LEU A 10 2.60 7.32 -5.36
N SER A 11 3.70 8.08 -5.46
CA SER A 11 3.73 9.43 -6.05
C SER A 11 3.24 9.50 -7.50
N ASN A 12 3.41 8.42 -8.27
CA ASN A 12 2.98 8.36 -9.67
C ASN A 12 1.54 7.86 -9.84
N TYR A 13 0.84 7.62 -8.74
CA TYR A 13 -0.44 6.96 -8.75
C TYR A 13 -1.57 7.99 -9.02
N PRO A 14 -2.48 7.74 -9.98
CA PRO A 14 -3.34 8.78 -10.57
C PRO A 14 -4.52 9.26 -9.69
N CYS A 15 -4.54 8.95 -8.40
CA CYS A 15 -5.57 9.41 -7.48
C CYS A 15 -4.97 9.98 -6.21
N ASP A 16 -5.83 10.50 -5.33
CA ASP A 16 -5.44 11.24 -4.14
C ASP A 16 -4.41 10.47 -3.30
N LEU A 17 -3.17 10.95 -3.37
CA LEU A 17 -2.00 10.44 -2.66
C LEU A 17 -2.24 10.32 -1.17
N ALA A 18 -2.99 11.27 -0.58
CA ALA A 18 -3.27 11.27 0.85
C ALA A 18 -4.18 10.10 1.24
N ARG A 19 -5.16 9.75 0.37
CA ARG A 19 -6.03 8.60 0.59
C ARG A 19 -5.25 7.29 0.56
N ILE A 20 -4.39 7.11 -0.43
CA ILE A 20 -3.63 5.85 -0.56
C ILE A 20 -2.64 5.73 0.59
N TYR A 21 -1.94 6.81 0.93
CA TYR A 21 -1.04 6.82 2.06
C TYR A 21 -1.75 6.42 3.36
N GLY A 22 -2.96 6.96 3.59
CA GLY A 22 -3.79 6.57 4.74
C GLY A 22 -4.10 5.07 4.75
N VAL A 23 -4.55 4.50 3.63
CA VAL A 23 -4.86 3.07 3.54
C VAL A 23 -3.62 2.19 3.73
N VAL A 24 -2.48 2.61 3.17
CA VAL A 24 -1.19 1.91 3.34
C VAL A 24 -0.76 1.92 4.80
N MET A 25 -0.87 3.05 5.50
CA MET A 25 -0.51 3.14 6.91
C MET A 25 -1.43 2.29 7.80
N MET A 26 -2.74 2.30 7.55
CA MET A 26 -3.68 1.42 8.25
C MET A 26 -3.32 -0.06 8.07
N TYR A 27 -2.90 -0.45 6.87
CA TYR A 27 -2.48 -1.82 6.60
C TYR A 27 -1.16 -2.17 7.31
N ILE A 28 -0.16 -1.28 7.26
CA ILE A 28 1.14 -1.46 7.95
C ILE A 28 0.95 -1.60 9.46
N ASN A 29 0.02 -0.83 10.05
CA ASN A 29 -0.32 -0.91 11.46
C ASN A 29 -1.13 -2.18 11.83
N GLY A 30 -1.55 -2.97 10.84
CA GLY A 30 -2.40 -4.15 11.05
C GLY A 30 -3.85 -3.81 11.41
N GLU A 31 -4.30 -2.58 11.13
CA GLU A 31 -5.68 -2.14 11.40
C GLU A 31 -6.68 -2.70 10.38
N ILE A 32 -6.19 -3.03 9.18
CA ILE A 32 -7.00 -3.57 8.08
C ILE A 32 -6.31 -4.78 7.44
N ASN A 33 -7.09 -5.71 6.90
CA ASN A 33 -6.59 -6.86 6.15
C ASN A 33 -6.54 -6.61 4.62
N ASP A 34 -6.13 -7.62 3.85
CA ASP A 34 -6.03 -7.55 2.38
C ASP A 34 -7.34 -7.17 1.68
N GLU A 35 -8.47 -7.75 2.10
CA GLU A 35 -9.77 -7.45 1.51
C GLU A 35 -10.19 -6.01 1.80
N GLU A 36 -9.94 -5.54 3.01
CA GLU A 36 -10.22 -4.18 3.43
C GLU A 36 -9.33 -3.15 2.72
N PHE A 37 -8.06 -3.48 2.49
CA PHE A 37 -7.14 -2.67 1.69
C PHE A 37 -7.73 -2.40 0.29
N PHE A 38 -8.11 -3.44 -0.45
CA PHE A 38 -8.69 -3.27 -1.78
C PHE A 38 -10.04 -2.57 -1.75
N ARG A 39 -10.87 -2.83 -0.73
CA ARG A 39 -12.15 -2.14 -0.54
C ARG A 39 -11.95 -0.64 -0.34
N MET A 40 -10.94 -0.22 0.42
CA MET A 40 -10.65 1.19 0.71
C MET A 40 -9.93 1.89 -0.44
N ILE A 41 -9.06 1.20 -1.17
CA ILE A 41 -8.49 1.71 -2.44
C ILE A 41 -9.60 1.86 -3.50
N GLY A 42 -10.60 0.98 -3.48
CA GLY A 42 -11.77 1.03 -4.37
C GLY A 42 -11.54 0.42 -5.76
N ARG A 43 -10.37 -0.19 -5.97
CA ARG A 43 -10.01 -0.94 -7.18
C ARG A 43 -9.00 -2.03 -6.86
N ARG A 44 -8.95 -3.04 -7.72
CA ARG A 44 -8.03 -4.16 -7.66
C ARG A 44 -7.45 -4.42 -9.05
N THR A 45 -6.42 -3.67 -9.40
CA THR A 45 -5.63 -3.82 -10.62
C THR A 45 -4.24 -4.37 -10.29
N GLU A 46 -3.45 -4.67 -11.33
CA GLU A 46 -2.07 -5.12 -11.16
C GLU A 46 -1.22 -4.17 -10.31
N ILE A 47 -1.46 -2.86 -10.39
CA ILE A 47 -0.70 -1.86 -9.63
C ILE A 47 -0.98 -1.97 -8.13
N GLU A 48 -2.25 -2.16 -7.73
CA GLU A 48 -2.61 -2.29 -6.31
C GLU A 48 -2.11 -3.60 -5.71
N GLU A 49 -2.16 -4.68 -6.49
CA GLU A 49 -1.58 -5.96 -6.11
C GLU A 49 -0.06 -5.84 -5.91
N GLU A 50 0.62 -5.11 -6.79
CA GLU A 50 2.06 -4.84 -6.67
C GLU A 50 2.37 -4.00 -5.41
N ILE A 51 1.60 -2.94 -5.15
CA ILE A 51 1.72 -2.12 -3.93
C ILE A 51 1.53 -3.00 -2.68
N LEU A 52 0.48 -3.82 -2.63
CA LEU A 52 0.21 -4.70 -1.49
C LEU A 52 1.35 -5.70 -1.27
N LYS A 53 1.86 -6.29 -2.36
CA LYS A 53 3.01 -7.21 -2.31
C LYS A 53 4.25 -6.53 -1.75
N GLU A 54 4.54 -5.29 -2.16
CA GLU A 54 5.67 -4.53 -1.65
C GLU A 54 5.53 -4.17 -0.18
N ILE A 55 4.33 -3.77 0.26
CA ILE A 55 4.06 -3.51 1.67
C ILE A 55 4.32 -4.77 2.51
N LYS A 56 3.84 -5.93 2.05
CA LYS A 56 4.10 -7.22 2.71
C LYS A 56 5.58 -7.56 2.78
N GLN A 57 6.33 -7.30 1.70
CA GLN A 57 7.79 -7.51 1.70
C GLN A 57 8.50 -6.57 2.68
N TYR A 58 8.08 -5.31 2.76
CA TYR A 58 8.58 -4.34 3.73
C TYR A 58 8.34 -4.81 5.17
N LEU A 59 7.12 -5.25 5.47
CA LEU A 59 6.77 -5.80 6.79
C LEU A 59 7.61 -7.03 7.13
N ALA A 60 7.79 -7.96 6.18
CA ALA A 60 8.61 -9.16 6.38
C ALA A 60 10.12 -8.88 6.53
N SER A 61 10.61 -7.74 6.02
CA SER A 61 12.02 -7.34 6.12
C SER A 61 12.33 -6.49 7.36
N SER A 62 11.29 -6.06 8.09
CA SER A 62 11.42 -5.20 9.28
C SER A 62 11.45 -6.00 10.59
N PHE A 63 11.48 -7.33 10.51
CA PHE A 63 11.65 -8.31 11.59
C PHE A 63 12.82 -9.23 11.27
#